data_AF-A0A956HHF7-F1
#
_entry.id   AF-A0A956HHF7-F1
#
_cell.length_a   1.000
_cell.length_b   1.000
_cell.length_c   1.000
_cell.angle_alpha   90.00
_cell.angle_beta   90.00
_cell.angle_gamma   90.00
#
_symmetry.space_group_name_H-M   'P 1'
#
loop_
_entity.id
_entity.type
_entity.pdbx_description
1 polymer ?
#
loop_
_entity_poly.entity_id
_entity_poly.type
_entity_poly.pdbx_seq_one_letter_code
_entity_poly.pdbx_strand_id
1 'polypeptide(L)'
;LAPIQVTQHGELIDGNQAAWSNTGSDGFAAADPQSCNDWTIADLTLGRWGFPIYTDVRWTDAYPNNPIGCAAEFRVYCFEQE
;
A
#
# COMPACT_ATOMS: atom_id res chain seq x y z
N LEU A 1 16.88 -2.68 -4.56
CA LEU A 1 16.11 -1.94 -3.55
C LEU A 1 16.11 -2.75 -2.26
N ALA A 2 16.21 -2.11 -1.10
CA ALA A 2 16.13 -2.77 0.19
C ALA A 2 14.68 -2.77 0.70
N PRO A 3 14.22 -3.83 1.39
CA PRO A 3 12.91 -3.85 2.04
C PRO A 3 12.74 -2.70 3.06
N ILE A 4 11.53 -2.15 3.16
CA ILE A 4 11.20 -1.10 4.14
C ILE A 4 10.46 -1.73 5.33
N GLN A 5 11.21 -2.23 6.30
CA GLN A 5 10.65 -2.95 7.46
C GLN A 5 10.67 -2.13 8.76
N VAL A 6 10.69 -0.80 8.64
CA VAL A 6 10.83 0.12 9.77
C VAL A 6 9.76 1.22 9.77
N THR A 7 9.42 1.73 10.95
CA THR A 7 8.54 2.90 11.14
C THR A 7 9.26 4.20 10.77
N GLN A 8 8.56 5.33 10.79
CA GLN A 8 9.20 6.65 10.63
C GLN A 8 10.23 6.98 11.72
N HIS A 9 10.26 6.22 12.82
CA HIS A 9 11.22 6.36 13.91
C HIS A 9 12.40 5.37 13.83
N GLY A 10 12.46 4.55 12.76
CA GLY A 10 13.52 3.56 12.57
C GLY A 10 13.34 2.27 13.36
N GLU A 11 12.20 2.09 14.04
CA GLU A 11 11.87 0.88 14.78
C GLU A 11 11.39 -0.21 13.82
N LEU A 12 11.73 -1.48 14.10
CA LEU A 12 11.18 -2.59 13.32
C LEU A 12 9.65 -2.63 13.45
N ILE A 13 8.99 -2.89 12.33
CA ILE A 13 7.54 -3.05 12.31
C ILE A 13 7.15 -4.38 12.95
N ASP A 14 6.43 -4.30 14.06
CA ASP A 14 5.69 -5.42 14.63
C ASP A 14 4.23 -5.42 14.13
N GLY A 15 3.66 -6.60 13.92
CA GLY A 15 2.27 -6.78 13.46
C GLY A 15 2.03 -6.50 11.96
N ASN A 16 1.00 -5.71 11.64
CA ASN A 16 0.57 -5.49 10.26
C ASN A 16 1.63 -4.73 9.44
N GLN A 17 2.12 -5.39 8.40
CA GLN A 17 3.10 -4.84 7.47
C GLN A 17 2.46 -4.33 6.17
N ALA A 18 1.16 -4.52 5.96
CA ALA A 18 0.48 -4.03 4.75
C ALA A 18 0.57 -2.50 4.64
N ALA A 19 0.75 -2.03 3.41
CA ALA A 19 0.78 -0.62 3.07
C ALA A 19 -0.20 -0.32 1.94
N TRP A 20 -0.94 0.77 2.08
CA TRP A 20 -1.70 1.32 0.96
C TRP A 20 -0.73 1.84 -0.11
N SER A 21 -1.02 1.54 -1.37
CA SER A 21 -0.22 1.98 -2.52
C SER A 21 -1.05 2.71 -3.57
N ASN A 22 -2.32 2.32 -3.75
CA ASN A 22 -3.20 2.74 -4.84
C ASN A 22 -2.50 2.81 -6.20
N THR A 23 -1.58 1.88 -6.46
CA THR A 23 -0.89 1.73 -7.74
C THR A 23 -0.96 0.28 -8.23
N GLY A 24 -0.92 0.09 -9.54
CA GLY A 24 -0.84 -1.24 -10.16
C GLY A 24 0.57 -1.81 -10.09
N SER A 25 0.75 -3.06 -10.53
CA SER A 25 2.07 -3.71 -10.63
C SER A 25 3.09 -2.97 -11.50
N ASP A 26 2.61 -2.05 -12.35
CA ASP A 26 3.38 -1.17 -13.23
C ASP A 26 3.77 0.16 -12.56
N GLY A 27 3.33 0.40 -11.33
CA GLY A 27 3.59 1.62 -10.57
C GLY A 27 2.70 2.81 -10.97
N PHE A 28 1.80 2.65 -11.94
CA PHE A 28 0.85 3.70 -12.28
C PHE A 28 -0.31 3.73 -11.28
N ALA A 29 -0.93 4.90 -11.13
CA ALA A 29 -2.11 5.06 -10.28
C ALA A 29 -3.20 4.06 -10.66
N ALA A 30 -3.77 3.41 -9.66
CA ALA A 30 -4.93 2.55 -9.83
C ALA A 30 -6.12 3.42 -10.27
N ALA A 31 -6.81 3.00 -11.33
CA ALA A 31 -8.05 3.67 -11.72
C ALA A 31 -9.15 3.41 -10.68
N ASP A 32 -10.12 4.32 -10.60
CA ASP A 32 -11.34 4.06 -9.87
C ASP A 32 -12.03 2.78 -10.38
N PRO A 33 -12.59 1.96 -9.48
CA PRO A 33 -12.85 2.22 -8.06
C PRO A 33 -11.79 1.62 -7.12
N GLN A 34 -10.51 1.54 -7.52
CA GLN A 34 -9.44 0.85 -6.78
C GLN A 34 -8.47 1.80 -6.06
N SER A 35 -8.86 3.07 -5.88
CA SER A 35 -8.06 4.10 -5.22
C SER A 35 -8.68 4.63 -3.92
N CYS A 36 -9.68 3.95 -3.36
CA CYS A 36 -10.49 4.50 -2.26
C CYS A 36 -11.11 5.87 -2.57
N ASN A 37 -11.56 6.05 -3.82
CA ASN A 37 -12.03 7.33 -4.34
C ASN A 37 -10.99 8.42 -4.11
N ASP A 38 -9.78 8.20 -4.63
CA ASP A 38 -8.63 9.08 -4.46
C ASP A 38 -8.29 9.36 -2.99
N TRP A 39 -8.23 8.29 -2.18
CA TRP A 39 -7.90 8.35 -0.75
C TRP A 39 -8.88 9.13 0.12
N THR A 40 -10.12 9.34 -0.34
CA THR A 40 -11.10 10.18 0.38
C THR A 40 -12.14 9.39 1.19
N ILE A 41 -12.23 8.07 0.98
CA ILE A 41 -13.28 7.25 1.58
C ILE A 41 -12.67 6.13 2.45
N ALA A 42 -13.34 5.84 3.57
CA ALA A 42 -13.04 4.74 4.48
C ALA A 42 -14.28 3.81 4.62
N ASP A 43 -14.69 3.19 3.51
CA ASP A 43 -15.86 2.30 3.45
C ASP A 43 -15.55 0.97 2.71
N LEU A 44 -16.58 0.33 2.14
CA LEU A 44 -16.47 -0.93 1.41
C LEU A 44 -16.00 -0.75 -0.06
N THR A 45 -15.69 0.46 -0.50
CA THR A 45 -14.97 0.74 -1.74
C THR A 45 -13.59 0.07 -1.70
N LEU A 46 -12.98 -0.12 -2.86
CA LEU A 46 -11.76 -0.89 -3.01
C LEU A 46 -10.53 0.02 -3.13
N GLY A 47 -9.41 -0.41 -2.55
CA GLY A 47 -8.11 0.24 -2.62
C GLY A 47 -7.02 -0.77 -2.94
N ARG A 48 -5.93 -0.33 -3.56
CA ARG A 48 -4.75 -1.18 -3.80
C ARG A 48 -3.71 -1.05 -2.71
N TRP A 49 -3.13 -2.19 -2.38
CA TRP A 49 -2.17 -2.32 -1.29
C TRP A 49 -1.08 -3.35 -1.63
N GLY A 50 0.02 -3.29 -0.86
CA GLY A 50 1.05 -4.32 -0.91
C GLY A 50 1.90 -4.40 0.35
N PHE A 51 3.07 -5.03 0.24
CA PHE A 51 3.92 -5.34 1.38
C PHE A 51 5.35 -4.77 1.25
N PRO A 52 5.78 -3.86 2.14
CA PRO A 52 7.10 -3.20 2.17
C PRO A 52 8.29 -4.12 2.26
N ILE A 53 8.05 -5.34 2.74
CA ILE A 53 9.07 -6.36 2.88
C ILE A 53 9.49 -6.96 1.53
N TYR A 54 8.68 -6.79 0.48
CA TYR A 54 9.02 -7.26 -0.85
C TYR A 54 9.71 -6.17 -1.67
N THR A 55 10.60 -6.62 -2.55
CA THR A 55 11.36 -5.76 -3.46
C THR A 55 10.93 -5.94 -4.93
N ASP A 56 9.78 -6.59 -5.15
CA ASP A 56 9.17 -6.83 -6.45
C ASP A 56 7.75 -6.23 -6.50
N VAL A 57 6.96 -6.57 -7.51
CA VAL A 57 5.61 -6.02 -7.73
C VAL A 57 4.68 -6.18 -6.54
N ARG A 58 4.91 -7.14 -5.64
CA ARG A 58 4.12 -7.35 -4.42
C ARG A 58 4.26 -6.21 -3.41
N TRP A 59 5.24 -5.32 -3.60
CA TRP A 59 5.33 -4.07 -2.85
C TRP A 59 4.08 -3.22 -3.05
N THR A 60 3.58 -3.12 -4.27
CA THR A 60 2.43 -2.28 -4.57
C THR A 60 1.16 -3.07 -4.90
N ASP A 61 1.31 -4.29 -5.42
CA ASP A 61 0.20 -5.09 -5.91
C ASP A 61 0.25 -6.51 -5.33
N ALA A 62 -0.18 -6.66 -4.07
CA ALA A 62 -0.08 -7.94 -3.36
C ALA A 62 -1.17 -8.95 -3.79
N TYR A 63 -0.79 -9.95 -4.58
CA TYR A 63 -1.66 -11.09 -4.91
C TYR A 63 -1.83 -12.07 -3.73
N PRO A 64 -3.00 -12.75 -3.53
CA PRO A 64 -4.24 -12.70 -4.32
C PRO A 64 -5.32 -11.73 -3.84
N ASN A 65 -5.16 -11.10 -2.67
CA ASN A 65 -6.25 -10.36 -2.00
C ASN A 65 -6.22 -8.85 -2.28
N ASN A 66 -5.94 -8.45 -3.52
CA ASN A 66 -5.87 -7.05 -3.95
C ASN A 66 -6.82 -6.84 -5.15
N PRO A 67 -7.70 -5.82 -5.13
CA PRO A 67 -7.87 -4.78 -4.10
C PRO A 67 -8.62 -5.25 -2.84
N ILE A 68 -8.52 -4.47 -1.76
CA ILE A 68 -9.20 -4.71 -0.47
C ILE A 68 -10.07 -3.51 -0.07
N GLY A 69 -11.01 -3.71 0.85
CA GLY A 69 -11.90 -2.65 1.36
C GLY A 69 -11.13 -1.51 2.04
N CYS A 70 -11.50 -0.27 1.73
CA CYS A 70 -10.86 0.95 2.22
C CYS A 70 -11.02 1.20 3.74
N ALA A 71 -11.92 0.48 4.39
CA ALA A 71 -12.01 0.44 5.85
C ALA A 71 -10.82 -0.27 6.54
N ALA A 72 -9.89 -0.88 5.79
CA ALA A 72 -8.70 -1.52 6.36
C ALA A 72 -7.65 -0.49 6.84
N GLU A 73 -7.07 -0.75 8.02
CA GLU A 73 -6.00 0.08 8.58
C GLU A 73 -4.63 -0.40 8.14
N PHE A 74 -4.10 0.21 7.07
CA PHE A 74 -2.75 -0.05 6.55
C PHE A 74 -1.84 1.17 6.70
N ARG A 75 -0.53 0.92 6.60
CA ARG A 75 0.50 1.95 6.67
C ARG A 75 0.53 2.77 5.37
N VAL A 76 1.03 3.99 5.46
CA VAL A 76 1.40 4.83 4.32
C VAL A 76 2.86 5.22 4.48
N TYR A 77 3.61 5.21 3.37
CA TYR A 77 5.01 5.61 3.35
C TYR A 77 5.16 6.92 2.59
N CYS A 78 5.95 7.82 3.15
CA CYS A 78 6.36 9.06 2.50
C CYS A 78 7.77 8.87 1.94
N PHE A 79 7.98 9.30 0.69
CA PHE A 79 9.28 9.26 0.04
C PHE A 79 9.74 10.68 -0.26
N GLU A 80 11.03 10.95 -0.02
CA GLU A 80 11.66 12.18 -0.48
C GLU A 80 11.58 12.24 -2.02
N GLN A 81 11.16 13.38 -2.55
CA GLN A 81 11.14 13.65 -3.99
C GLN A 81 12.42 14.42 -4.35
N GLU A 82 13.00 14.11 -5.50
CA GLU A 82 14.16 14.84 -6.06
C GLU A 82 13.77 16.24 -6.56
#